data_AF-D1MFA7-F1
#
_entry.id   AF-D1MFA7-F1
#
_cell.length_a   1.000
_cell.length_b   1.000
_cell.length_c   1.000
_cell.angle_alpha   90.00
_cell.angle_beta   90.00
_cell.angle_gamma   90.00
#
_symmetry.space_group_name_H-M   'P 1'
#
loop_
_entity.id
_entity.type
_entity.pdbx_description
1 polymer ?
#
loop_
_entity_poly.entity_id
_entity_poly.type
_entity_poly.pdbx_seq_one_letter_code
_entity_poly.pdbx_strand_id
1 'polypeptide(L)'
;LGQLKRFSLRELQVATDTFSNKNILGRGGFGKVYKGRLADGSLVAVKRLKEERTPGGELQFQTEVEMISMAVHRNLLRLRGFCMTPTERLLV
;
A
#
# COMPACT_ATOMS: atom_id res chain seq x y z
N LEU A 1 -15.45 8.31 9.93
CA LEU A 1 -14.21 7.50 9.79
C LEU A 1 -13.92 7.41 8.30
N GLY A 2 -12.87 8.07 7.82
CA GLY A 2 -12.66 8.21 6.38
C GLY A 2 -12.46 6.84 5.74
N GLN A 3 -13.34 6.43 4.82
CA GLN A 3 -13.17 5.19 4.07
C GLN A 3 -11.81 5.22 3.38
N LEU A 4 -10.89 4.37 3.82
CA LEU A 4 -9.66 4.11 3.09
C LEU A 4 -10.02 3.65 1.68
N LYS A 5 -9.34 4.20 0.67
CA LYS A 5 -9.59 3.79 -0.70
C LYS A 5 -9.03 2.38 -0.91
N ARG A 6 -9.87 1.46 -1.39
CA ARG A 6 -9.43 0.15 -1.86
C ARG A 6 -9.01 0.27 -3.32
N PHE A 7 -7.71 0.27 -3.55
CA PHE A 7 -7.11 0.35 -4.88
C PHE A 7 -7.11 -1.02 -5.55
N SER A 8 -7.30 -1.04 -6.87
CA SER A 8 -7.03 -2.24 -7.65
C SER A 8 -5.52 -2.41 -7.86
N LEU A 9 -5.05 -3.66 -8.02
CA LEU A 9 -3.63 -3.91 -8.32
C LEU A 9 -3.22 -3.21 -9.63
N ARG A 10 -4.11 -3.22 -10.63
CA ARG A 10 -3.90 -2.56 -11.91
C ARG A 10 -3.70 -1.05 -11.77
N GLU A 11 -4.50 -0.39 -10.92
CA GLU A 11 -4.35 1.05 -10.65
C GLU A 11 -2.96 1.36 -10.08
N LEU A 12 -2.47 0.55 -9.14
CA LEU A 12 -1.15 0.74 -8.54
C LEU A 12 -0.01 0.34 -9.47
N GLN A 13 -0.21 -0.66 -10.33
CA GLN A 13 0.74 -0.99 -11.39
C GLN A 13 0.91 0.18 -12.36
N VAL A 14 -0.18 0.74 -12.87
CA VAL A 14 -0.12 1.92 -13.74
C VAL A 14 0.54 3.09 -13.01
N ALA A 15 0.16 3.36 -11.77
CA ALA A 15 0.71 4.45 -10.99
C ALA A 15 2.23 4.34 -10.78
N THR A 16 2.77 3.12 -10.70
CA THR A 16 4.18 2.84 -10.37
C THR A 16 5.02 2.40 -11.57
N ASP A 17 4.50 2.49 -12.79
CA ASP A 17 5.14 1.94 -14.01
C ASP A 17 5.47 0.45 -13.85
N THR A 18 4.45 -0.34 -13.52
CA THR A 18 4.54 -1.80 -13.26
C THR A 18 5.57 -2.15 -12.17
N PHE A 19 5.61 -1.36 -11.09
CA PHE A 19 6.61 -1.50 -10.02
C PHE A 19 8.06 -1.43 -10.54
N SER A 20 8.32 -0.53 -11.49
CA SER A 20 9.64 -0.32 -12.08
C SER A 20 10.70 -0.03 -11.01
N ASN A 21 11.88 -0.62 -11.16
CA ASN A 21 13.01 -0.37 -10.27
C ASN A 21 13.42 1.11 -10.24
N LYS A 22 13.14 1.87 -11.31
CA LYS A 22 13.38 3.32 -11.40
C LYS A 22 12.55 4.12 -10.38
N ASN A 23 11.42 3.57 -9.94
CA ASN A 23 10.52 4.20 -9.00
C ASN A 23 10.77 3.76 -7.55
N ILE A 24 11.79 2.95 -7.25
CA ILE A 24 12.03 2.52 -5.87
C ILE A 24 12.52 3.69 -5.02
N LEU A 25 11.79 3.95 -3.93
CA LEU A 25 12.16 4.91 -2.89
C LEU A 25 12.90 4.25 -1.73
N GLY A 26 12.64 2.96 -1.48
CA GLY A 26 13.27 2.22 -0.39
C GLY A 26 13.06 0.71 -0.47
N ARG A 27 13.94 -0.04 0.20
CA ARG A 27 13.91 -1.51 0.30
C ARG A 27 14.21 -1.91 1.74
N GLY A 28 13.56 -2.97 2.24
CA GLY A 28 13.83 -3.53 3.56
C GLY A 28 13.20 -4.91 3.74
N GLY A 29 13.30 -5.47 4.96
CA GLY A 29 12.79 -6.81 5.27
C GLY A 29 11.30 -7.00 4.99
N PHE A 30 10.52 -5.92 5.09
CA PHE A 30 9.07 -5.89 4.89
C PHE A 30 8.62 -5.61 3.45
N GLY A 31 9.56 -5.54 2.49
CA GLY A 31 9.24 -5.33 1.07
C GLY A 31 9.87 -4.06 0.47
N LYS A 32 9.19 -3.49 -0.53
CA LYS A 32 9.69 -2.37 -1.34
C LYS A 32 8.69 -1.20 -1.34
N VAL A 33 9.21 0.02 -1.35
CA VAL A 33 8.41 1.24 -1.49
C VAL A 33 8.68 1.85 -2.85
N TYR A 34 7.62 2.15 -3.61
CA TYR A 34 7.68 2.74 -4.94
C TYR A 34 7.05 4.13 -4.94
N LYS A 35 7.64 5.06 -5.68
CA LYS A 35 7.00 6.30 -6.09
C LYS A 35 5.90 5.97 -7.08
N GLY A 36 4.71 6.53 -6.88
CA GLY A 36 3.62 6.43 -7.82
C GLY A 36 2.96 7.77 -8.12
N ARG A 37 2.27 7.84 -9.26
CA ARG A 37 1.35 8.93 -9.61
C ARG A 37 -0.02 8.36 -9.93
N LEU A 38 -1.03 8.70 -9.13
CA LEU A 38 -2.41 8.28 -9.36
C LEU A 38 -3.03 9.00 -10.57
N ALA A 39 -4.18 8.51 -11.04
CA ALA A 39 -4.90 9.09 -12.19
C ALA A 39 -5.32 10.55 -11.95
N ASP A 40 -5.55 10.95 -10.70
CA ASP A 40 -5.84 12.33 -10.30
C ASP A 40 -4.58 13.23 -10.25
N GLY A 41 -3.42 12.72 -10.64
CA GLY A 41 -2.14 13.41 -10.63
C GLY A 41 -1.40 13.38 -9.29
N SER A 42 -2.03 12.88 -8.22
CA SER A 42 -1.44 12.83 -6.88
C SER A 42 -0.19 11.94 -6.85
N LEU A 43 0.85 12.44 -6.19
CA LEU A 43 2.02 11.63 -5.85
C LEU A 43 1.75 10.78 -4.60
N VAL A 44 2.17 9.52 -4.64
CA VAL A 44 1.99 8.56 -3.55
C VAL A 44 3.23 7.70 -3.36
N ALA A 45 3.38 7.13 -2.16
CA ALA A 45 4.34 6.08 -1.87
C ALA A 45 3.59 4.75 -1.75
N VAL A 46 3.84 3.82 -2.67
CA VAL A 46 3.20 2.50 -2.67
C VAL A 46 4.14 1.50 -2.02
N LYS A 47 3.84 1.08 -0.80
CA LYS A 47 4.58 0.00 -0.12
C LYS A 47 4.00 -1.35 -0.51
N ARG A 48 4.74 -2.12 -1.31
CA ARG A 48 4.42 -3.50 -1.66
C ARG A 48 5.09 -4.41 -0.63
N LEU A 49 4.25 -5.07 0.18
CA LEU A 49 4.74 -5.95 1.23
C LEU A 49 5.35 -7.21 0.63
N LYS A 50 6.33 -7.78 1.33
CA LYS A 50 6.85 -9.10 0.98
C LYS A 50 5.73 -10.13 1.20
N GLU A 51 5.62 -11.10 0.32
CA GLU A 51 4.67 -12.20 0.46
C GLU A 51 5.06 -13.04 1.69
N GLU A 52 4.31 -12.92 2.79
CA GLU A 52 4.38 -13.84 3.90
C GLU A 52 3.16 -14.76 3.82
N ARG A 53 3.39 -15.97 3.29
CA ARG A 53 2.35 -17.00 3.20
C ARG A 53 2.13 -17.62 4.56
N THR A 54 1.43 -16.90 5.43
CA THR A 54 0.96 -17.41 6.72
C THR A 54 -0.54 -17.67 6.65
N PRO A 55 -1.03 -18.82 7.15
CA PRO A 55 -2.46 -19.05 7.33
C PRO A 55 -3.08 -17.90 8.16
N GLY A 56 -4.13 -17.27 7.64
CA GLY A 56 -4.78 -16.12 8.29
C GLY A 56 -4.16 -14.74 7.99
N GLY A 57 -3.12 -14.65 7.16
CA GLY A 57 -2.46 -13.38 6.82
C GLY A 57 -3.38 -12.34 6.14
N GLU A 58 -4.47 -12.78 5.49
CA GLU A 58 -5.48 -11.87 4.94
C GLU A 58 -6.26 -11.14 6.03
N LEU A 59 -6.73 -11.86 7.05
CA LEU A 59 -7.44 -11.28 8.17
C LEU A 59 -6.52 -10.36 8.96
N GLN A 60 -5.29 -10.80 9.24
CA GLN A 60 -4.29 -9.95 9.93
C GLN A 60 -4.03 -8.65 9.18
N PHE A 61 -3.79 -8.71 7.87
CA PHE A 61 -3.56 -7.50 7.09
C PHE A 61 -4.76 -6.55 7.13
N GLN A 62 -5.98 -7.07 6.99
CA GLN A 62 -7.19 -6.27 7.07
C GLN A 62 -7.32 -5.59 8.45
N THR A 63 -7.10 -6.33 9.54
CA THR A 63 -7.11 -5.79 10.90
C THR A 63 -6.04 -4.72 11.11
N GLU A 64 -4.82 -4.93 10.61
CA GLU A 64 -3.74 -3.93 10.70
C GLU A 64 -4.06 -2.65 9.93
N VAL A 65 -4.60 -2.77 8.71
CA VAL A 65 -5.04 -1.63 7.90
C VAL A 65 -6.13 -0.83 8.63
N GLU A 66 -7.10 -1.53 9.23
CA GLU A 66 -8.15 -0.89 10.04
C GLU A 66 -7.57 -0.17 11.25
N MET A 67 -6.68 -0.81 12.02
CA MET A 67 -6.04 -0.18 13.18
C MET A 67 -5.22 1.07 12.78
N ILE A 68 -4.42 0.99 11.71
CA ILE A 68 -3.64 2.14 11.23
C ILE A 68 -4.55 3.27 10.75
N SER A 69 -5.70 2.94 10.16
CA SER A 69 -6.68 3.92 9.69
C SER A 69 -7.27 4.79 10.82
N MET A 70 -7.29 4.26 12.05
CA MET A 70 -7.80 4.95 13.23
C MET A 70 -6.79 5.95 13.82
N ALA A 71 -5.50 5.79 13.51
CA ALA A 71 -4.45 6.67 14.00
C ALA A 71 -4.44 7.98 13.20
N VAL A 72 -4.96 9.05 13.80
CA VAL A 72 -4.95 10.39 13.21
C VAL A 72 -4.17 11.33 14.12
N HIS A 73 -2.98 11.73 13.68
CA HIS A 73 -2.14 12.66 14.42
C HIS A 73 -1.29 13.48 13.44
N ARG A 74 -1.02 14.76 13.75
CA ARG A 74 -0.25 15.68 12.89
C ARG A 74 1.17 15.19 12.55
N ASN A 75 1.75 14.35 13.40
CA ASN A 75 3.10 13.79 13.22
C ASN A 75 3.07 12.35 12.67
N LEU A 76 1.90 11.82 12.33
CA LEU A 76 1.74 10.51 11.70
C LEU A 76 1.27 10.69 10.27
N LEU A 77 1.93 10.01 9.34
CA LEU A 77 1.50 9.99 7.96
C LEU A 77 0.15 9.26 7.87
N ARG A 78 -0.85 9.93 7.29
CA ARG A 78 -2.16 9.32 7.08
C ARG A 78 -2.10 8.32 5.94
N LEU A 79 -2.58 7.10 6.19
CA LEU A 79 -2.77 6.09 5.15
C LEU A 79 -3.88 6.56 4.18
N ARG A 80 -3.60 6.54 2.88
CA ARG A 80 -4.55 6.95 1.83
C ARG A 80 -5.41 5.77 1.39
N GLY A 81 -4.84 4.58 1.37
CA GLY A 81 -5.57 3.36 1.08
C GLY A 81 -4.70 2.12 1.02
N PHE A 82 -5.27 1.06 0.44
CA PHE A 82 -4.62 -0.24 0.37
C PHE A 82 -5.07 -1.01 -0.87
N CYS A 83 -4.30 -2.05 -1.22
CA CYS A 83 -4.68 -3.05 -2.21
C CYS A 83 -4.45 -4.44 -1.62
N MET A 84 -5.43 -5.33 -1.81
CA MET A 84 -5.40 -6.69 -1.31
C MET A 84 -5.97 -7.64 -2.38
N THR A 85 -5.12 -8.54 -2.87
CA THR A 85 -5.46 -9.63 -3.82
C THR A 85 -4.92 -10.95 -3.27
N PRO A 86 -5.22 -12.13 -3.82
CA PRO A 86 -4.67 -13.39 -3.29
C PRO A 86 -3.13 -13.42 -3.16
N THR A 87 -2.40 -12.67 -3.99
CA THR A 87 -0.92 -12.68 -4.04
C THR A 87 -0.28 -11.37 -3.61
N GLU A 88 -1.06 -10.29 -3.47
CA GLU A 88 -0.51 -8.96 -3.22
C GLU A 88 -1.14 -8.28 -2.01
N ARG A 89 -0.28 -7.55 -1.29
CA ARG A 89 -0.65 -6.66 -0.18
C ARG A 89 0.12 -5.37 -0.36
N LEU A 90 -0.60 -4.26 -0.57
CA LEU A 90 -0.01 -2.94 -0.75
C LEU A 90 -0.67 -1.89 0.14
N LEU A 91 0.14 -0.94 0.59
CA LEU A 91 -0.29 0.27 1.30
C LEU A 91 0.04 1.49 0.44
N VAL A 92 -0.82 2.51 0.49
CA VAL A 92 -0.72 3.76 -0.28
C VAL A 92 -0.84 4.96 0.64
#